data_AF-A0A395SDF1-F1
#
_entry.id   AF-A0A395SDF1-F1
#
_cell.length_a   1.000
_cell.length_b   1.000
_cell.length_c   1.000
_cell.angle_alpha   90.00
_cell.angle_beta   90.00
_cell.angle_gamma   90.00
#
_symmetry.space_group_name_H-M   'P 1'
#
loop_
_entity.id
_entity.type
_entity.pdbx_description
1 polymer ?
#
loop_
_entity_poly.entity_id
_entity_poly.type
_entity_poly.pdbx_seq_one_letter_code
_entity_poly.pdbx_strand_id
1 'polypeptide(L)'
;MKIISLSTLALFINATLAADCFGSKQSGGISSKHEQAYWEARDKMCSNSDCALQQPCTTYASRTAGFISTTLNVELKRKNTASKPGFKDCWDATENIINQCIRGGFLTGTWEANGQLYQMTGNYS
;
A
#
# COMPACT_ATOMS: atom_id res chain seq x y z
N MET A 1 48.36 -9.40 -29.16
CA MET A 1 47.07 -9.78 -28.55
C MET A 1 46.52 -8.54 -27.84
N LYS A 2 45.40 -7.98 -28.31
CA LYS A 2 44.74 -6.83 -27.68
C LYS A 2 43.58 -7.36 -26.83
N ILE A 3 43.66 -7.16 -25.52
CA ILE A 3 42.61 -7.51 -24.58
C ILE A 3 41.65 -6.33 -24.55
N ILE A 4 40.46 -6.52 -25.11
CA ILE A 4 39.38 -5.53 -25.05
C ILE A 4 38.71 -5.74 -23.70
N SER A 5 38.93 -4.81 -22.77
CA SER A 5 38.23 -4.77 -21.49
C SER A 5 36.76 -4.41 -21.76
N LEU A 6 35.87 -5.40 -21.69
CA LEU A 6 34.43 -5.14 -21.63
C LEU A 6 34.11 -4.69 -20.21
N SER A 7 33.93 -3.39 -20.03
CA SER A 7 33.32 -2.82 -18.82
C SER A 7 31.88 -3.33 -18.72
N THR A 8 31.64 -4.26 -17.81
CA THR A 8 30.30 -4.72 -17.42
C THR A 8 29.53 -3.53 -16.87
N LEU A 9 28.55 -3.05 -17.64
CA LEU A 9 27.52 -2.12 -17.17
C LEU A 9 26.76 -2.81 -16.03
N ALA A 10 27.09 -2.49 -14.78
CA ALA A 10 26.26 -2.84 -13.65
C ALA A 10 24.98 -2.00 -13.74
N LEU A 11 23.94 -2.56 -14.36
CA LEU A 11 22.59 -2.03 -14.24
C LEU A 11 22.20 -2.21 -12.78
N PHE A 12 22.30 -1.13 -12.00
CA PHE A 12 21.57 -1.00 -10.76
C PHE A 12 20.09 -1.05 -11.14
N ILE A 13 19.52 -2.25 -11.17
CA ILE A 13 18.09 -2.41 -11.05
C ILE A 13 17.76 -1.83 -9.68
N ASN A 14 17.35 -0.56 -9.66
CA ASN A 14 16.51 -0.07 -8.60
C ASN A 14 15.32 -1.02 -8.65
N ALA A 15 15.34 -2.05 -7.80
CA ALA A 15 14.16 -2.84 -7.52
C ALA A 15 13.20 -1.81 -6.93
N THR A 16 12.41 -1.19 -7.80
CA THR A 16 11.19 -0.54 -7.40
C THR A 16 10.46 -1.66 -6.67
N LEU A 17 10.46 -1.59 -5.34
CA LEU A 17 9.56 -2.39 -4.53
C LEU A 17 8.21 -2.17 -5.24
N ALA A 18 7.60 -3.24 -5.72
CA ALA A 18 6.28 -3.16 -6.29
C ALA A 18 5.33 -3.49 -5.16
N ALA A 19 4.14 -2.88 -5.15
CA ALA A 19 3.12 -3.34 -4.23
C ALA A 19 2.66 -4.73 -4.68
N ASP A 20 2.59 -5.67 -3.76
CA ASP A 20 2.00 -6.98 -4.03
C ASP A 20 0.50 -6.84 -3.95
N CYS A 21 -0.20 -7.04 -5.07
CA CYS A 21 -1.65 -6.94 -5.16
C CYS A 21 -2.30 -8.32 -5.07
N PHE A 22 -3.34 -8.46 -4.24
CA PHE A 22 -3.96 -9.76 -3.95
C PHE A 22 -5.45 -9.79 -4.32
N GLY A 23 -5.92 -11.01 -4.60
CA GLY A 23 -7.33 -11.30 -4.87
C GLY A 23 -7.76 -11.05 -6.32
N SER A 24 -9.06 -11.15 -6.56
CA SER A 24 -9.64 -10.92 -7.87
C SER A 24 -9.79 -9.44 -8.17
N LYS A 25 -9.29 -9.02 -9.34
CA LYS A 25 -9.50 -7.67 -9.85
C LYS A 25 -10.99 -7.41 -10.07
N GLN A 26 -11.47 -6.29 -9.56
CA GLN A 26 -12.85 -5.85 -9.75
C GLN A 26 -13.06 -5.46 -11.21
N SER A 27 -14.04 -6.10 -11.88
CA SER A 27 -14.31 -5.90 -13.31
C SER A 27 -14.64 -4.44 -13.66
N GLY A 28 -15.33 -3.72 -12.76
CA GLY A 28 -15.62 -2.29 -12.88
C GLY A 28 -14.59 -1.37 -12.24
N GLY A 29 -13.46 -1.91 -11.75
CA GLY A 29 -12.53 -1.18 -10.90
C GLY A 29 -13.11 -0.81 -9.54
N ILE A 30 -12.43 0.10 -8.84
CA ILE A 30 -12.89 0.69 -7.58
C ILE A 30 -13.24 2.15 -7.89
N SER A 31 -14.44 2.59 -7.50
CA SER A 31 -14.84 3.97 -7.79
C SER A 31 -14.04 4.97 -6.95
N SER A 32 -13.85 6.18 -7.47
CA SER A 32 -13.09 7.24 -6.76
C SER A 32 -13.63 7.56 -5.38
N LYS A 33 -14.95 7.43 -5.16
CA LYS A 33 -15.58 7.60 -3.84
C LYS A 33 -15.22 6.49 -2.86
N HIS A 34 -15.13 5.24 -3.32
CA HIS A 34 -14.69 4.13 -2.48
C HIS A 34 -13.17 4.17 -2.25
N GLU A 35 -12.40 4.61 -3.25
CA GLU A 35 -10.95 4.80 -3.14
C GLU A 35 -10.57 5.74 -1.98
N GLN A 36 -11.40 6.76 -1.69
CA GLN A 36 -11.20 7.67 -0.55
C GLN A 36 -11.09 6.96 0.80
N ALA A 37 -11.75 5.81 0.99
CA ALA A 37 -11.59 5.04 2.24
C ALA A 37 -10.13 4.57 2.43
N TYR A 38 -9.41 4.23 1.35
CA TYR A 38 -7.98 3.88 1.46
C TYR A 38 -7.11 5.08 1.78
N TRP A 39 -7.37 6.23 1.14
CA TRP A 39 -6.64 7.47 1.44
C TRP A 39 -6.87 7.93 2.88
N GLU A 40 -8.08 7.75 3.42
CA GLU A 40 -8.39 8.08 4.81
C GLU A 40 -7.76 7.12 5.81
N ALA A 41 -7.77 5.81 5.54
CA ALA A 41 -7.06 4.86 6.39
C ALA A 41 -5.55 5.18 6.43
N ARG A 42 -4.95 5.52 5.27
CA ARG A 42 -3.58 6.04 5.17
C ARG A 42 -3.40 7.28 6.04
N ASP A 43 -4.26 8.29 5.88
CA ASP A 43 -4.12 9.55 6.59
C ASP A 43 -4.15 9.34 8.10
N LYS A 44 -5.10 8.55 8.62
CA LYS A 44 -5.19 8.21 10.04
C LYS A 44 -3.94 7.54 10.60
N MET A 45 -3.33 6.63 9.82
CA MET A 45 -2.14 5.92 10.25
C MET A 45 -0.87 6.76 10.13
N CYS A 46 -0.69 7.45 9.00
CA CYS A 46 0.56 8.13 8.66
C CYS A 46 0.66 9.55 9.23
N SER A 47 -0.47 10.19 9.58
CA SER A 47 -0.49 11.43 10.38
C SER A 47 -0.26 11.18 11.89
N ASN A 48 -0.28 9.92 12.32
CA ASN A 48 -0.26 9.50 13.73
C ASN A 48 -1.49 10.00 14.52
N SER A 49 -2.65 10.18 13.87
CA SER A 49 -3.90 10.52 14.57
C SER A 49 -4.42 9.36 15.40
N ASP A 50 -4.38 8.15 14.84
CA ASP A 50 -4.97 6.94 15.43
C ASP A 50 -3.89 5.93 15.83
N CYS A 51 -2.62 6.21 15.49
CA CYS A 51 -1.48 5.33 15.70
C CYS A 51 -0.33 6.04 16.39
N ALA A 52 0.26 5.38 17.39
CA ALA A 52 1.54 5.82 17.93
C ALA A 52 2.64 5.73 16.85
N LEU A 53 3.57 6.69 16.88
CA LEU A 53 4.72 6.72 15.99
C LEU A 53 5.50 5.39 16.10
N GLN A 54 5.83 4.79 14.96
CA GLN A 54 6.72 3.62 14.86
C GLN A 54 6.23 2.29 15.50
N GLN A 55 4.98 2.21 15.96
CA GLN A 55 4.41 0.99 16.54
C GLN A 55 3.52 0.22 15.56
N PRO A 56 3.38 -1.12 15.71
CA PRO A 56 2.34 -1.87 15.03
C PRO A 56 0.97 -1.22 15.29
N CYS A 57 0.18 -1.03 14.24
CA CYS A 57 -1.10 -0.34 14.34
C CYS A 57 -2.06 -0.83 13.26
N THR A 58 -3.35 -0.70 13.55
CA THR A 58 -4.42 -0.93 12.56
C THR A 58 -5.33 0.29 12.55
N THR A 59 -5.64 0.79 11.36
CA THR A 59 -6.61 1.88 11.17
C THR A 59 -7.73 1.42 10.25
N TYR A 60 -8.87 2.09 10.39
CA TYR A 60 -10.09 1.75 9.68
C TYR A 60 -10.69 3.00 9.06
N ALA A 61 -11.25 2.83 7.87
CA ALA A 61 -12.06 3.85 7.22
C ALA A 61 -13.14 3.17 6.38
N SER A 62 -14.25 3.86 6.15
CA SER A 62 -15.31 3.34 5.32
C SER A 62 -15.96 4.44 4.49
N ARG A 63 -16.40 4.07 3.29
CA ARG A 63 -17.12 4.98 2.39
C ARG A 63 -18.28 4.25 1.75
N THR A 64 -19.46 4.87 1.80
CA THR A 64 -20.67 4.40 1.13
C THR A 64 -20.88 5.19 -0.15
N ALA A 65 -21.03 4.51 -1.28
CA ALA A 65 -21.28 5.15 -2.56
C ALA A 65 -22.05 4.26 -3.55
N GLY A 66 -22.53 4.89 -4.62
CA GLY A 66 -23.27 4.23 -5.70
C GLY A 66 -24.78 4.33 -5.54
N PHE A 67 -25.50 3.91 -6.58
CA PHE A 67 -26.97 3.97 -6.62
C PHE A 67 -27.62 2.98 -5.64
N ILE A 68 -26.99 1.82 -5.44
CA ILE A 68 -27.43 0.78 -4.49
C ILE A 68 -26.81 0.93 -3.10
N SER A 69 -26.13 2.05 -2.82
CA SER A 69 -25.50 2.36 -1.53
C SER A 69 -24.61 1.24 -0.97
N THR A 70 -23.61 0.82 -1.74
CA THR A 70 -22.62 -0.16 -1.26
C THR A 70 -21.61 0.52 -0.35
N THR A 71 -21.23 -0.12 0.75
CA THR A 71 -20.20 0.41 1.66
C THR A 71 -18.90 -0.35 1.46
N LEU A 72 -17.80 0.35 1.20
CA LEU A 72 -16.47 -0.24 1.26
C LEU A 72 -15.86 0.04 2.63
N ASN A 73 -15.50 -1.02 3.35
CA ASN A 73 -14.74 -0.95 4.60
C ASN A 73 -13.29 -1.27 4.31
N VAL A 74 -12.39 -0.36 4.69
CA VAL A 74 -10.95 -0.49 4.51
C VAL A 74 -10.27 -0.63 5.86
N GLU A 75 -9.37 -1.59 5.92
CA GLU A 75 -8.44 -1.82 7.02
C GLU A 75 -7.01 -1.61 6.51
N LEU A 76 -6.23 -0.77 7.19
CA LEU A 76 -4.79 -0.63 6.97
C LEU A 76 -4.05 -1.12 8.22
N LYS A 77 -3.23 -2.15 8.05
CA LYS A 77 -2.36 -2.75 9.07
C LYS A 77 -0.90 -2.39 8.83
N ARG A 78 -0.20 -1.97 9.88
CA ARG A 78 1.26 -1.81 9.94
C ARG A 78 1.84 -2.81 10.93
N LYS A 79 2.80 -3.62 10.48
CA LYS A 79 3.49 -4.62 11.30
C LYS A 79 5.01 -4.42 11.22
N ASN A 80 5.69 -4.61 12.34
CA ASN A 80 7.15 -4.65 12.37
C ASN A 80 7.63 -6.08 12.05
N THR A 81 8.40 -6.24 10.98
CA THR A 81 8.93 -7.53 10.53
C THR A 81 10.42 -7.71 10.86
N ALA A 82 11.12 -6.66 11.32
CA ALA A 82 12.57 -6.72 11.57
C ALA A 82 13.02 -6.11 12.91
N SER A 83 12.11 -5.88 13.86
CA SER A 83 12.38 -5.22 15.15
C SER A 83 13.07 -3.85 15.03
N LYS A 84 12.96 -3.19 13.88
CA LYS A 84 13.52 -1.86 13.64
C LYS A 84 12.46 -0.78 13.90
N PRO A 85 12.82 0.36 14.52
CA PRO A 85 11.89 1.46 14.71
C PRO A 85 11.33 1.95 13.36
N GLY A 86 10.00 2.00 13.27
CA GLY A 86 9.23 2.27 12.05
C GLY A 86 9.57 3.60 11.39
N PHE A 87 9.83 3.54 10.09
CA PHE A 87 10.43 4.62 9.33
C PHE A 87 9.41 5.58 8.69
N LYS A 88 9.93 6.65 8.06
CA LYS A 88 9.25 7.74 7.33
C LYS A 88 8.34 7.28 6.18
N ASP A 89 8.49 6.03 5.74
CA ASP A 89 7.95 5.53 4.47
C ASP A 89 6.45 5.18 4.53
N CYS A 90 5.74 5.47 5.62
CA CYS A 90 4.29 5.20 5.72
C CYS A 90 3.53 5.83 4.56
N TRP A 91 3.81 7.11 4.27
CA TRP A 91 3.16 7.86 3.19
C TRP A 91 3.46 7.25 1.82
N ASP A 92 4.71 6.90 1.55
CA ASP A 92 5.14 6.37 0.25
C ASP A 92 4.67 4.92 0.05
N ALA A 93 4.78 4.07 1.08
CA ALA A 93 4.35 2.67 1.03
C ALA A 93 2.85 2.56 0.75
N THR A 94 2.04 3.30 1.50
CA THR A 94 0.58 3.30 1.33
C THR A 94 0.16 3.94 0.01
N GLU A 95 0.84 5.00 -0.45
CA GLU A 95 0.59 5.61 -1.75
C GLU A 95 0.88 4.65 -2.90
N ASN A 96 1.97 3.89 -2.81
CA ASN A 96 2.29 2.87 -3.80
C ASN A 96 1.25 1.74 -3.82
N ILE A 97 0.79 1.27 -2.66
CA ILE A 97 -0.31 0.29 -2.60
C ILE A 97 -1.57 0.84 -3.29
N ILE A 98 -1.96 2.08 -2.99
CA ILE A 98 -3.17 2.68 -3.59
C ILE A 98 -3.01 2.84 -5.10
N ASN A 99 -1.91 3.42 -5.55
CA ASN A 99 -1.70 3.68 -6.97
C ASN A 99 -1.50 2.41 -7.81
N GLN A 100 -0.81 1.39 -7.28
CA GLN A 100 -0.50 0.18 -8.04
C GLN A 100 -1.62 -0.88 -7.92
N CYS A 101 -2.19 -1.07 -6.74
CA CYS A 101 -3.19 -2.12 -6.50
C CYS A 101 -4.62 -1.59 -6.58
N ILE A 102 -4.96 -0.59 -5.77
CA ILE A 102 -6.35 -0.13 -5.61
C ILE A 102 -6.87 0.51 -6.89
N ARG A 103 -6.10 1.43 -7.48
CA ARG A 103 -6.42 2.01 -8.80
C ARG A 103 -6.31 0.98 -9.93
N GLY A 104 -5.51 -0.07 -9.72
CA GLY A 104 -5.45 -1.26 -10.57
C GLY A 104 -6.68 -2.17 -10.49
N GLY A 105 -7.59 -1.91 -9.53
CA GLY A 105 -8.83 -2.66 -9.30
C GLY A 105 -8.73 -3.81 -8.30
N PHE A 106 -7.61 -3.94 -7.58
CA PHE A 106 -7.46 -4.92 -6.51
C PHE A 106 -7.91 -4.32 -5.18
N LEU A 107 -8.61 -5.09 -4.34
CA LEU A 107 -9.08 -4.60 -3.04
C LEU A 107 -8.01 -4.69 -1.94
N THR A 108 -6.96 -5.47 -2.19
CA THR A 108 -5.93 -5.78 -1.21
C THR A 108 -4.57 -5.56 -1.82
N GLY A 109 -3.68 -4.93 -1.06
CA GLY A 109 -2.29 -4.81 -1.44
C GLY A 109 -1.36 -4.71 -0.23
N THR A 110 -0.12 -5.16 -0.41
CA THR A 110 0.92 -5.03 0.60
C THR A 110 2.15 -4.34 0.06
N TRP A 111 2.90 -3.73 0.98
CA TRP A 111 4.20 -3.18 0.72
C TRP A 111 5.10 -3.43 1.90
N GLU A 112 6.27 -4.01 1.65
CA GLU A 112 7.31 -4.16 2.65
C GLU A 112 8.46 -3.19 2.37
N ALA A 113 8.80 -2.37 3.34
CA ALA A 113 9.99 -1.51 3.28
C ALA A 113 10.64 -1.41 4.66
N ASN A 114 11.96 -1.50 4.69
CA ASN A 114 12.77 -1.23 5.88
C ASN A 114 12.33 -2.00 7.15
N GLY A 115 11.82 -3.23 6.98
CA GLY A 115 11.35 -4.06 8.09
C GLY A 115 9.97 -3.70 8.64
N GLN A 116 9.17 -3.00 7.83
CA GLN A 116 7.75 -2.74 8.10
C GLN A 116 6.91 -3.26 6.95
N LEU A 117 5.86 -4.00 7.29
CA LEU A 117 4.85 -4.47 6.36
C LEU A 117 3.59 -3.61 6.52
N TYR A 118 3.19 -2.98 5.42
CA TYR A 118 1.92 -2.29 5.27
C TYR A 118 0.97 -3.17 4.48
N GLN A 119 -0.23 -3.38 4.98
CA GLN A 119 -1.27 -4.18 4.33
C GLN A 119 -2.58 -3.41 4.33
N MET A 120 -3.11 -3.10 3.15
CA MET A 120 -4.44 -2.54 2.96
C MET A 120 -5.39 -3.63 2.48
N THR A 121 -6.57 -3.72 3.09
CA THR A 121 -7.62 -4.67 2.71
C THR A 121 -8.97 -3.96 2.67
N GLY A 122 -9.66 -4.04 1.54
CA GLY A 122 -11.03 -3.53 1.37
C GLY A 122 -12.05 -4.65 1.26
N ASN A 123 -13.19 -4.48 1.91
CA ASN A 123 -14.32 -5.41 1.84
C ASN A 123 -15.63 -4.63 1.64
N TYR A 124 -16.41 -5.00 0.63
CA TYR A 124 -17.74 -4.44 0.41
C TYR A 124 -18.76 -5.09 1.34
N SER A 125 -19.69 -4.28 1.85
CA SER A 125 -20.84 -4.66 2.68
C SER A 125 -22.09 -3.94 2.22
#